data_AF-A0A813E0C3-F1
#
_entry.id   AF-A0A813E0C3-F1
#
_cell.length_a   1.000
_cell.length_b   1.000
_cell.length_c   1.000
_cell.angle_alpha   90.00
_cell.angle_beta   90.00
_cell.angle_gamma   90.00
#
_symmetry.space_group_name_H-M   'P 1'
#
loop_
_entity.id
_entity.type
_entity.pdbx_description
1 polymer ?
#
loop_
_entity_poly.entity_id
_entity_poly.type
_entity_poly.pdbx_seq_one_letter_code
_entity_poly.pdbx_strand_id
1 'polypeptide(L)'
;VERSLDGLSALLCTASAGLEALAQDVAFENPGLGVALPAKLSFGCLRSLELRLGDLDSAALASQLLGATSSPLLRQVHLSGAVLTAELLQALGMAAIAAEGKLVSLELLWTPDRCAFPTTLDASTALALQEVLETVPKIE
;
A
#
# COMPACT_ATOMS: atom_id res chain seq x y z
N VAL A 1 -26.39 10.73 -8.05
CA VAL A 1 -25.39 9.81 -7.48
C VAL A 1 -23.96 10.20 -7.89
N GLU A 2 -23.73 10.64 -9.13
CA GLU A 2 -22.41 11.13 -9.59
C GLU A 2 -21.94 12.42 -8.87
N ARG A 3 -22.81 13.44 -8.73
CA ARG A 3 -22.43 14.70 -8.04
C ARG A 3 -22.03 14.54 -6.56
N SER A 4 -22.54 13.53 -5.87
CA SER A 4 -22.16 13.23 -4.48
C SER A 4 -20.79 12.55 -4.40
N LEU A 5 -20.40 11.78 -5.43
CA LEU A 5 -19.07 11.17 -5.54
C LEU A 5 -18.02 12.22 -5.91
N ASP A 6 -18.36 13.20 -6.75
CA ASP A 6 -17.48 14.32 -7.08
C ASP A 6 -17.20 15.20 -5.85
N GLY A 7 -18.22 15.48 -5.04
CA GLY A 7 -18.05 16.24 -3.80
C GLY A 7 -17.19 15.52 -2.76
N LEU A 8 -17.41 14.21 -2.59
CA LEU A 8 -16.57 13.38 -1.71
C LEU A 8 -15.13 13.26 -2.22
N SER A 9 -14.92 13.05 -3.51
CA SER A 9 -13.58 12.97 -4.08
C SER A 9 -12.82 14.29 -3.95
N ALA A 10 -13.48 15.44 -4.13
CA ALA A 10 -12.88 16.75 -3.92
C ALA A 10 -12.43 16.95 -2.46
N LEU A 11 -13.30 16.61 -1.49
CA LEU A 11 -12.98 16.68 -0.07
C LEU A 11 -11.82 15.75 0.30
N LEU A 12 -11.84 14.51 -0.20
CA LEU A 12 -10.77 13.54 0.01
C LEU A 12 -9.44 14.00 -0.61
N CYS A 13 -9.46 14.59 -1.81
CA CYS A 13 -8.24 15.14 -2.45
C CYS A 13 -7.66 16.33 -1.68
N THR A 14 -8.51 17.18 -1.08
CA THR A 14 -8.02 18.30 -0.25
C THR A 14 -7.52 17.83 1.11
N ALA A 15 -8.16 16.82 1.70
CA ALA A 15 -7.79 16.30 3.00
C ALA A 15 -6.55 15.38 2.92
N SER A 16 -6.36 14.67 1.80
CA SER A 16 -5.26 13.71 1.62
C SER A 16 -3.88 14.36 1.77
N ALA A 17 -3.72 15.59 1.29
CA ALA A 17 -2.45 16.31 1.35
C ALA A 17 -1.99 16.59 2.79
N GLY A 18 -2.94 16.79 3.71
CA GLY A 18 -2.67 17.03 5.13
C GLY A 18 -2.75 15.77 6.00
N LEU A 19 -3.02 14.61 5.41
CA LEU A 19 -3.26 13.38 6.14
C LEU A 19 -1.93 12.80 6.63
N GLU A 20 -1.77 12.72 7.95
CA GLU A 20 -0.53 12.26 8.58
C GLU A 20 -0.54 10.76 8.90
N ALA A 21 -1.72 10.14 9.01
CA ALA A 21 -1.85 8.71 9.28
C ALA A 21 -3.05 8.12 8.52
N LEU A 22 -2.80 7.05 7.76
CA LEU A 22 -3.82 6.31 7.02
C LEU A 22 -3.82 4.84 7.46
N ALA A 23 -4.93 4.38 8.02
CA ALA A 23 -5.15 2.97 8.30
C ALA A 23 -6.38 2.51 7.49
N GLN A 24 -6.20 1.52 6.63
CA GLN A 24 -7.29 0.95 5.84
C GLN A 24 -7.29 -0.58 5.94
N ASP A 25 -8.45 -1.11 6.31
CA ASP A 25 -8.76 -2.52 6.20
C ASP A 25 -9.50 -2.72 4.87
N VAL A 26 -8.83 -3.33 3.89
CA VAL A 26 -9.34 -3.49 2.53
C VAL A 26 -9.56 -4.97 2.28
N ALA A 27 -10.80 -5.40 2.51
CA ALA A 27 -11.29 -6.71 2.12
C ALA A 27 -12.50 -6.52 1.20
N PHE A 28 -12.41 -6.98 -0.04
CA PHE A 28 -13.55 -6.91 -0.95
C PHE A 28 -14.38 -8.18 -0.81
N GLU A 29 -15.62 -8.04 -0.30
CA GLU A 29 -16.57 -9.15 -0.24
C GLU A 29 -16.96 -9.68 -1.63
N ASN A 30 -16.71 -8.90 -2.69
CA ASN A 30 -17.03 -9.26 -4.07
C ASN A 30 -15.79 -9.06 -4.98
N PRO A 31 -15.14 -10.15 -5.44
CA PRO A 31 -13.87 -10.14 -6.20
C PRO A 31 -14.01 -9.67 -7.67
N GLY A 32 -14.86 -8.68 -7.91
CA GLY A 32 -15.05 -8.02 -9.20
C GLY A 32 -15.44 -6.55 -9.08
N LEU A 33 -15.45 -6.02 -7.84
CA LEU A 33 -15.74 -4.62 -7.58
C LEU A 33 -14.44 -3.83 -7.73
N GLY A 34 -14.15 -3.40 -8.95
CA GLY A 34 -12.99 -2.58 -9.25
C GLY A 34 -13.07 -1.25 -8.51
N VAL A 35 -12.33 -1.12 -7.40
CA VAL A 35 -12.18 0.14 -6.69
C VAL A 35 -10.94 0.84 -7.22
N ALA A 36 -11.16 1.98 -7.87
CA ALA A 36 -10.10 2.88 -8.29
C ALA A 36 -9.99 4.03 -7.30
N LEU A 37 -8.76 4.37 -6.92
CA LEU A 37 -8.51 5.60 -6.18
C LEU A 37 -8.75 6.81 -7.09
N PRO A 38 -9.31 7.91 -6.56
CA PRO A 38 -9.35 9.17 -7.28
C PRO A 38 -7.93 9.57 -7.72
N ALA A 39 -7.76 9.87 -9.01
CA ALA A 39 -6.46 10.13 -9.66
C ALA A 39 -5.69 11.37 -9.13
N LYS A 40 -6.18 12.04 -8.08
CA LYS A 40 -5.62 13.26 -7.50
C LYS A 40 -5.30 13.13 -6.01
N LEU A 41 -5.44 11.93 -5.42
CA LEU A 41 -4.98 11.72 -4.05
C LEU A 41 -3.46 11.88 -4.01
N SER A 42 -3.01 12.79 -3.15
CA SER A 42 -1.59 12.93 -2.81
C SER A 42 -1.46 12.91 -1.30
N PHE A 43 -0.61 12.03 -0.80
CA PHE A 43 -0.39 11.84 0.64
C PHE A 43 0.93 12.47 1.05
N GLY A 44 1.11 13.78 0.80
CA GLY A 44 2.40 14.45 0.98
C GLY A 44 2.89 14.53 2.44
N CYS A 45 1.98 14.50 3.42
CA CYS A 45 2.31 14.60 4.84
C CYS A 45 2.22 13.27 5.61
N LEU A 46 2.04 12.16 4.91
CA LEU A 46 1.81 10.86 5.53
C LEU A 46 3.03 10.38 6.30
N ARG A 47 2.85 10.09 7.58
CA ARG A 47 3.88 9.57 8.48
C ARG A 47 3.70 8.08 8.76
N SER A 48 2.46 7.61 8.79
CA SER A 48 2.11 6.23 9.09
C SER A 48 1.08 5.70 8.09
N LEU A 49 1.34 4.52 7.54
CA LEU A 49 0.48 3.81 6.60
C LEU A 49 0.28 2.36 7.09
N GLU A 50 -0.95 1.99 7.40
CA GLU A 50 -1.33 0.60 7.71
C GLU A 50 -2.35 0.11 6.68
N LEU A 51 -2.03 -0.96 5.96
CA LEU A 51 -2.91 -1.61 4.98
C LEU A 51 -3.08 -3.09 5.31
N ARG A 52 -4.33 -3.53 5.39
CA ARG A 52 -4.68 -4.95 5.50
C ARG A 52 -5.30 -5.43 4.20
N LEU A 53 -4.73 -6.48 3.62
CA LEU A 53 -5.00 -6.97 2.27
C LEU A 53 -5.63 -8.36 2.33
N GLY A 54 -6.92 -8.44 1.99
CA GLY A 54 -7.67 -9.70 1.97
C GLY A 54 -7.50 -10.51 0.69
N ASP A 55 -7.24 -9.86 -0.44
CA ASP A 55 -7.32 -10.44 -1.79
C ASP A 55 -6.42 -9.72 -2.82
N LEU A 56 -6.39 -10.21 -4.07
CA LEU A 56 -5.58 -9.61 -5.15
C LEU A 56 -6.03 -8.19 -5.53
N ASP A 57 -7.32 -7.89 -5.46
CA ASP A 57 -7.85 -6.57 -5.78
C ASP A 57 -7.44 -5.53 -4.72
N SER A 58 -7.43 -5.94 -3.45
CA SER A 58 -6.93 -5.15 -2.32
C SER A 58 -5.43 -4.89 -2.46
N ALA A 59 -4.65 -5.87 -2.95
CA ALA A 59 -3.23 -5.67 -3.25
C ALA A 59 -3.02 -4.67 -4.39
N ALA A 60 -3.83 -4.71 -5.45
CA ALA A 60 -3.78 -3.75 -6.54
C ALA A 60 -4.12 -2.32 -6.06
N LEU A 61 -5.14 -2.17 -5.20
CA LEU A 61 -5.48 -0.88 -4.60
C LEU A 61 -4.36 -0.37 -3.67
N ALA A 62 -3.75 -1.26 -2.89
CA ALA A 62 -2.62 -0.92 -2.03
C ALA A 62 -1.39 -0.46 -2.83
N SER A 63 -1.09 -1.11 -3.96
CA SER A 63 -0.06 -0.64 -4.90
C SER A 63 -0.35 0.77 -5.40
N GLN A 64 -1.60 1.09 -5.71
CA GLN A 64 -2.00 2.44 -6.12
C GLN A 64 -1.88 3.46 -4.98
N LEU A 65 -2.25 3.09 -3.74
CA LEU A 65 -2.10 3.94 -2.55
C LEU A 65 -0.63 4.26 -2.27
N LEU A 66 0.23 3.24 -2.30
CA LEU A 66 1.67 3.39 -2.13
C LEU A 66 2.28 4.24 -3.25
N GLY A 67 1.86 4.02 -4.51
CA GLY A 67 2.25 4.86 -5.64
C GLY A 67 1.81 6.33 -5.51
N ALA A 68 0.67 6.59 -4.88
CA ALA A 68 0.20 7.94 -4.56
C ALA A 68 0.89 8.55 -3.33
N THR A 69 1.65 7.75 -2.57
CA THR A 69 2.37 8.15 -1.37
C THR A 69 3.77 8.64 -1.73
N SER A 70 3.87 9.91 -2.07
CA SER A 70 5.15 10.62 -2.21
C SER A 70 5.44 11.47 -0.97
N SER A 71 5.38 10.86 0.23
CA SER A 71 5.66 11.60 1.46
C SER A 71 7.11 11.48 1.90
N PRO A 72 7.87 12.59 1.94
CA PRO A 72 9.17 12.61 2.60
C PRO A 72 9.07 12.55 4.13
N LEU A 73 7.86 12.49 4.68
CA LEU A 73 7.60 12.37 6.12
C LEU A 73 7.21 10.96 6.55
N LEU A 74 7.16 10.01 5.61
CA LEU A 74 6.80 8.63 5.90
C LEU A 74 7.81 7.99 6.85
N ARG A 75 7.31 7.45 7.95
CA ARG A 75 8.11 6.82 9.02
C ARG A 75 7.75 5.37 9.23
N GLN A 76 6.50 5.01 9.02
CA GLN A 76 5.98 3.69 9.32
C GLN A 76 5.12 3.19 8.18
N VAL A 77 5.40 1.98 7.72
CA VAL A 77 4.55 1.25 6.78
C VAL A 77 4.30 -0.14 7.34
N HIS A 78 3.04 -0.51 7.47
CA HIS A 78 2.61 -1.83 7.90
C HIS A 78 1.68 -2.39 6.82
N LEU A 79 2.12 -3.46 6.16
CA LEU A 79 1.30 -4.23 5.23
C LEU A 79 1.06 -5.61 5.84
N SER A 80 -0.21 -6.00 5.97
CA SER A 80 -0.58 -7.34 6.43
C SER A 80 -1.57 -7.96 5.46
N GLY A 81 -1.46 -9.26 5.20
CA GLY A 81 -2.42 -9.94 4.32
C GLY A 81 -1.96 -11.26 3.75
N ALA A 82 -2.86 -11.90 2.99
CA ALA A 82 -2.62 -13.19 2.37
C ALA A 82 -1.86 -13.12 1.03
N VAL A 83 -1.80 -11.92 0.43
CA VAL A 83 -1.33 -11.71 -0.94
C VAL A 83 -0.12 -10.76 -0.96
N LEU A 84 0.96 -11.22 -1.59
CA LEU A 84 2.13 -10.43 -1.93
C LEU A 84 2.33 -10.49 -3.45
N THR A 85 2.48 -9.34 -4.09
CA THR A 85 2.74 -9.23 -5.53
C THR A 85 3.98 -8.39 -5.79
N ALA A 86 4.65 -8.62 -6.92
CA ALA A 86 5.80 -7.81 -7.34
C ALA A 86 5.44 -6.32 -7.44
N GLU A 87 4.26 -5.99 -7.95
CA GLU A 87 3.78 -4.61 -8.09
C GLU A 87 3.64 -3.90 -6.74
N LEU A 88 3.12 -4.60 -5.72
CA LEU A 88 3.00 -4.07 -4.36
C LEU A 88 4.37 -3.78 -3.75
N LEU A 89 5.31 -4.71 -3.91
CA LEU A 89 6.67 -4.58 -3.41
C LEU A 89 7.44 -3.47 -4.13
N GLN A 90 7.25 -3.31 -5.44
CA GLN A 90 7.82 -2.19 -6.19
C GLN A 90 7.25 -0.84 -5.73
N ALA A 91 5.93 -0.74 -5.56
CA ALA A 91 5.29 0.46 -5.05
C ALA A 91 5.79 0.82 -3.64
N LEU A 92 5.98 -0.20 -2.79
CA LEU A 92 6.58 -0.05 -1.47
C LEU A 92 8.03 0.46 -1.53
N GLY A 93 8.86 -0.10 -2.41
CA GLY A 93 10.24 0.35 -2.60
C GLY A 93 10.29 1.83 -3.03
N MET A 94 9.40 2.24 -3.94
CA MET A 94 9.28 3.63 -4.36
C MET A 94 8.83 4.55 -3.20
N ALA A 95 7.86 4.12 -2.38
CA ALA A 95 7.44 4.87 -1.20
C ALA A 95 8.56 4.99 -0.15
N ALA A 96 9.36 3.93 0.03
CA ALA A 96 10.52 3.95 0.91
C ALA A 96 11.62 4.91 0.43
N ILE A 97 11.88 4.96 -0.88
CA ILE A 97 12.78 5.95 -1.49
C ILE A 97 12.23 7.37 -1.29
N ALA A 98 10.94 7.57 -1.54
CA ALA A 98 10.27 8.86 -1.34
C ALA A 98 10.29 9.35 0.10
N ALA A 99 10.46 8.46 1.08
CA ALA A 99 10.62 8.78 2.50
C ALA A 99 11.99 9.42 2.84
N GLU A 100 12.92 9.49 1.88
CA GLU A 100 14.25 10.12 2.06
C GLU A 100 15.04 9.57 3.26
N GLY A 101 14.92 8.26 3.52
CA GLY A 101 15.59 7.60 4.65
C GLY A 101 14.97 7.89 6.02
N LYS A 102 13.79 8.52 6.09
CA LYS A 102 13.03 8.72 7.34
C LYS A 102 12.14 7.54 7.71
N LEU A 103 12.06 6.52 6.85
CA LEU A 103 11.36 5.28 7.15
C LEU A 103 12.08 4.57 8.32
N VAL A 104 11.40 4.50 9.45
CA VAL A 104 11.90 3.91 10.71
C VAL A 104 11.45 2.46 10.85
N SER A 105 10.26 2.13 10.33
CA SER A 105 9.67 0.80 10.48
C SER A 105 8.94 0.41 9.21
N LEU A 106 9.24 -0.81 8.75
CA LEU A 106 8.53 -1.50 7.68
C LEU A 106 8.13 -2.89 8.19
N GLU A 107 6.84 -3.11 8.38
CA GLU A 107 6.30 -4.41 8.79
C GLU A 107 5.56 -5.05 7.61
N LEU A 108 5.98 -6.25 7.23
CA LEU A 108 5.38 -7.05 6.17
C LEU A 108 4.89 -8.38 6.76
N LEU A 109 3.62 -8.41 7.15
CA LEU A 109 3.00 -9.61 7.72
C LEU A 109 2.29 -10.42 6.63
N TRP A 110 3.00 -11.41 6.08
CA TRP A 110 2.42 -12.34 5.12
C TRP A 110 1.74 -13.52 5.82
N THR A 111 0.43 -13.63 5.65
CA THR A 111 -0.42 -14.68 6.21
C THR A 111 -1.14 -15.45 5.10
N PRO A 112 -0.41 -16.24 4.29
CA PRO A 112 -1.02 -16.99 3.19
C PRO A 112 -2.06 -17.97 3.73
N ASP A 113 -3.17 -18.10 3.01
CA ASP A 113 -4.25 -18.99 3.40
C ASP A 113 -3.78 -20.45 3.33
N ARG A 114 -3.69 -21.10 4.49
CA ARG A 114 -3.09 -22.44 4.64
C ARG A 114 -3.85 -23.53 3.88
N CYS A 115 -5.06 -23.24 3.43
CA CYS A 115 -5.89 -24.17 2.66
C CYS A 115 -5.63 -24.10 1.14
N ALA A 116 -4.95 -23.05 0.66
CA ALA A 116 -4.80 -22.76 -0.77
C ALA A 116 -3.43 -23.14 -1.32
N PHE A 117 -3.11 -24.45 -1.39
CA PHE A 117 -1.94 -25.01 -2.11
C PHE A 117 -0.57 -24.43 -1.65
N PRO A 118 0.59 -24.92 -2.14
CA PRO A 118 1.84 -24.25 -1.83
C PRO A 118 1.83 -22.85 -2.46
N THR A 119 1.72 -21.80 -1.63
CA THR A 119 1.98 -20.41 -2.03
C THR A 119 3.46 -20.27 -2.36
N THR A 120 3.82 -20.59 -3.60
CA THR A 120 5.15 -20.32 -4.13
C THR A 120 5.22 -18.85 -4.53
N LEU A 121 6.18 -18.12 -3.96
CA LEU A 121 6.57 -16.82 -4.50
C LEU A 121 7.16 -17.05 -5.89
N ASP A 122 6.64 -16.34 -6.88
CA ASP A 122 7.26 -16.32 -8.19
C ASP A 122 8.61 -15.57 -8.13
N ALA A 123 9.44 -15.78 -9.15
CA ALA A 123 10.78 -15.19 -9.20
C ALA A 123 10.77 -13.65 -9.19
N SER A 124 9.76 -13.02 -9.81
CA SER A 124 9.63 -11.57 -9.83
C SER A 124 9.28 -10.98 -8.46
N THR A 125 8.38 -11.62 -7.72
CA THR A 125 7.99 -11.21 -6.37
C THR A 125 9.16 -11.43 -5.40
N ALA A 126 9.92 -12.52 -5.55
CA ALA A 126 11.12 -12.76 -4.75
C ALA A 126 12.22 -11.70 -4.99
N LEU A 127 12.45 -11.31 -6.25
CA LEU A 127 13.41 -10.26 -6.59
C LEU A 127 12.96 -8.89 -6.05
N ALA A 128 11.70 -8.52 -6.22
CA ALA A 128 11.17 -7.27 -5.70
C ALA A 128 11.27 -7.20 -4.17
N LEU A 129 11.07 -8.32 -3.48
CA LEU A 129 11.26 -8.39 -2.03
C LEU A 129 12.72 -8.13 -1.64
N GLN A 130 13.67 -8.73 -2.37
CA GLN A 130 15.08 -8.50 -2.14
C GLN A 130 15.45 -7.01 -2.32
N GLU A 131 14.95 -6.37 -3.38
CA GLU A 131 15.19 -4.93 -3.62
C GLU A 131 14.63 -4.05 -2.48
N VAL A 132 13.46 -4.40 -1.93
CA VAL A 132 12.89 -3.70 -0.76
C VAL A 132 13.79 -3.88 0.47
N LEU A 133 14.29 -5.09 0.73
CA LEU A 133 15.19 -5.36 1.85
C LEU A 133 16.52 -4.61 1.73
N GLU A 134 17.02 -4.40 0.52
CA GLU A 134 18.24 -3.64 0.26
C GLU A 134 18.05 -2.12 0.41
N THR A 135 16.84 -1.62 0.14
CA THR A 135 16.52 -0.18 0.16
C THR A 135 16.08 0.33 1.54
N VAL A 136 15.58 -0.54 2.41
CA VAL A 136 15.07 -0.16 3.74
C VAL A 136 16.08 -0.48 4.85
N PRO A 137 16.56 0.51 5.61
CA PRO A 137 17.54 0.28 6.67
C PRO A 137 16.92 -0.54 7.81
N LYS A 138 17.39 -1.79 7.98
CA LYS A 138 17.12 -2.75 9.07
C LYS A 138 15.71 -2.74 9.67
N ILE A 139 14.93 -3.70 9.18
CA ILE A 139 13.63 -4.14 9.68
C ILE A 139 13.84 -4.91 11.01
N GLU A 140 13.10 -4.54 12.07
CA GLU A 140 12.90 -5.36 13.27
C GLU A 140 11.75 -6.35 13.06
#